data_AF-A0A7S0UIX1-F1
#
_entry.id   AF-A0A7S0UIX1-F1
#
_cell.length_a   1.000
_cell.length_b   1.000
_cell.length_c   1.000
_cell.angle_alpha   90.00
_cell.angle_beta   90.00
_cell.angle_gamma   90.00
#
_symmetry.space_group_name_H-M   'P 1'
#
loop_
_entity.id
_entity.type
_entity.pdbx_description
1 polymer ?
#
loop_
_entity_poly.entity_id
_entity_poly.type
_entity_poly.pdbx_seq_one_letter_code
_entity_poly.pdbx_strand_id
1 'polypeptide(L)'
;AEEDKQREFLEGFLSGVKVFVEKIQKRAVIKRKEIDAARAEEESGSTVKKEGVDLSEIPKEERLGPGGLDPLEVIESLPQSMQDAFESRDTDQLRKVLMEMDVKDAEYHMKRCVDSGLWNAS
;
A
#
# COMPACT_ATOMS: atom_id res chain seq x y z
N ALA A 1 -58.29 -9.94 37.36
CA ALA A 1 -58.59 -10.65 36.10
C ALA A 1 -57.99 -9.93 34.88
N GLU A 2 -58.42 -8.70 34.57
CA GLU A 2 -57.85 -7.91 33.46
C GLU A 2 -56.45 -7.36 33.81
N GLU A 3 -56.26 -6.86 35.03
CA GLU A 3 -54.97 -6.34 35.51
C GLU A 3 -53.88 -7.42 35.62
N ASP A 4 -54.25 -8.65 35.97
CA ASP A 4 -53.32 -9.79 36.05
C ASP A 4 -52.80 -10.17 34.66
N LYS A 5 -53.66 -10.12 33.63
CA LYS A 5 -53.27 -10.35 32.23
C LYS A 5 -52.33 -9.26 31.72
N GLN A 6 -52.57 -8.01 32.08
CA GLN A 6 -51.69 -6.89 31.71
C GLN A 6 -50.31 -7.01 32.40
N ARG A 7 -50.26 -7.50 33.65
CA ARG A 7 -49.01 -7.78 34.36
C ARG A 7 -48.22 -8.91 33.71
N GLU A 8 -48.89 -10.03 33.39
CA GLU A 8 -48.25 -11.17 32.72
C GLU A 8 -47.72 -10.78 31.33
N PHE A 9 -48.48 -9.98 30.57
CA PHE A 9 -48.06 -9.44 29.29
C PHE A 9 -46.83 -8.53 29.42
N LEU A 10 -46.85 -7.61 30.39
CA LEU A 10 -45.73 -6.71 30.65
C LEU A 10 -44.47 -7.48 31.08
N GLU A 11 -44.62 -8.50 31.91
CA GLU A 11 -43.51 -9.36 32.35
C GLU A 11 -42.89 -10.12 31.16
N GLY A 12 -43.73 -10.71 30.30
CA GLY A 12 -43.29 -11.35 29.05
C GLY A 12 -42.56 -10.37 28.12
N PHE A 13 -43.07 -9.14 27.99
CA PHE A 13 -42.45 -8.09 27.21
C PHE A 13 -41.08 -7.68 27.78
N LEU A 14 -40.99 -7.40 29.09
CA LEU A 14 -39.75 -7.02 29.77
C LEU A 14 -38.69 -8.13 29.68
N SER A 15 -39.11 -9.39 29.81
CA SER A 15 -38.23 -10.56 29.59
C SER A 15 -37.70 -10.59 28.15
N GLY A 16 -38.57 -10.35 27.16
CA GLY A 16 -38.18 -10.26 25.75
C GLY A 16 -37.19 -9.13 25.46
N VAL A 17 -37.42 -7.93 26.03
CA VAL A 17 -36.51 -6.79 25.91
C VAL A 17 -35.14 -7.11 26.52
N LYS A 18 -35.10 -7.79 27.67
CA LYS A 18 -33.84 -8.19 28.31
C LYS A 18 -32.99 -9.08 27.39
N VAL A 19 -33.60 -10.10 26.78
CA VAL A 19 -32.91 -10.98 25.82
C VAL A 19 -32.44 -10.22 24.58
N PHE A 20 -33.23 -9.25 24.11
CA PHE A 20 -32.84 -8.40 22.98
C PHE A 20 -31.61 -7.54 23.32
N VAL A 21 -31.60 -6.88 24.48
CA VAL A 21 -30.46 -6.08 24.97
C VAL A 21 -29.20 -6.94 25.07
N GLU A 22 -29.29 -8.15 25.62
CA GLU A 22 -28.15 -9.07 25.72
C GLU A 22 -27.60 -9.46 24.35
N LYS A 23 -28.46 -9.65 23.34
CA LYS A 23 -28.03 -9.95 21.96
C LYS A 23 -27.33 -8.74 21.31
N ILE A 24 -27.83 -7.53 21.52
CA ILE A 24 -27.20 -6.31 21.00
C ILE A 24 -25.82 -6.09 21.62
N GLN A 25 -25.69 -6.28 22.95
CA GLN A 25 -24.41 -6.19 23.65
C GLN A 25 -23.40 -7.22 23.13
N LYS A 26 -23.81 -8.49 22.99
CA LYS A 26 -22.96 -9.55 22.42
C LYS A 26 -22.50 -9.21 21.01
N ARG A 27 -23.41 -8.73 20.14
CA ARG A 27 -23.06 -8.30 18.78
C ARG A 27 -22.10 -7.11 18.76
N ALA A 28 -22.28 -6.13 19.64
CA ALA A 28 -21.38 -4.97 19.72
C ALA A 28 -19.95 -5.38 20.10
N VAL A 29 -19.80 -6.31 21.06
CA VAL A 29 -18.48 -6.83 21.47
C VAL A 29 -17.82 -7.66 20.36
N ILE A 30 -18.58 -8.51 19.67
CA ILE A 30 -18.06 -9.31 18.55
C ILE A 30 -17.57 -8.39 17.44
N LYS A 31 -18.40 -7.42 17.02
CA LYS A 31 -18.06 -6.49 15.95
C LYS A 31 -16.83 -5.64 16.30
N ARG A 32 -16.67 -5.25 17.57
CA ARG A 32 -15.46 -4.56 18.05
C ARG A 32 -14.22 -5.45 17.92
N LYS A 33 -14.31 -6.72 18.33
CA LYS A 33 -13.19 -7.68 18.20
C LYS A 33 -12.82 -7.95 16.74
N GLU A 34 -13.80 -8.05 15.84
CA GLU A 34 -13.55 -8.22 14.41
C GLU A 34 -12.83 -7.01 13.81
N ILE A 35 -13.22 -5.79 14.19
CA ILE A 35 -12.57 -4.55 13.75
C ILE A 35 -11.14 -4.44 14.30
N ASP A 36 -10.95 -4.74 15.59
CA ASP A 36 -9.63 -4.70 16.22
C ASP A 36 -8.69 -5.78 15.63
N ALA A 37 -9.21 -6.97 15.30
CA ALA A 37 -8.46 -8.02 14.63
C ALA A 37 -8.11 -7.62 13.18
N ALA A 38 -9.05 -7.06 12.42
CA ALA A 38 -8.77 -6.55 11.07
C ALA A 38 -7.69 -5.46 11.09
N ARG A 39 -7.72 -4.57 12.09
CA ARG A 39 -6.70 -3.54 12.27
C ARG A 39 -5.32 -4.13 12.62
N ALA A 40 -5.26 -5.14 13.47
CA ALA A 40 -4.02 -5.82 13.82
C ALA A 40 -3.41 -6.60 12.64
N GLU A 41 -4.25 -7.18 11.77
CA GLU A 41 -3.83 -7.83 10.53
C GLU A 41 -3.29 -6.80 9.51
N GLU A 42 -3.88 -5.60 9.41
CA GLU A 42 -3.29 -4.50 8.63
C GLU A 42 -1.99 -3.96 9.24
N GLU A 43 -1.82 -4.02 10.57
CA GLU A 43 -0.61 -3.57 11.24
C GLU A 43 0.55 -4.59 11.14
N SER A 44 0.23 -5.89 11.12
CA SER A 44 1.17 -7.01 10.87
C SER A 44 1.46 -7.20 9.38
N GLY A 45 0.51 -6.84 8.52
CA GLY A 45 0.61 -6.79 7.07
C GLY A 45 1.35 -5.54 6.60
N SER A 46 2.66 -5.47 6.84
CA SER A 46 3.58 -4.61 6.12
C SER A 46 3.18 -3.13 6.13
N THR A 47 3.44 -2.46 7.27
CA THR A 47 3.76 -1.04 7.22
C THR A 47 5.08 -0.88 6.48
N VAL A 48 5.05 -0.99 5.15
CA VAL A 48 5.99 -0.32 4.27
C VAL A 48 5.76 1.15 4.54
N LYS A 49 6.49 1.67 5.53
CA LYS A 49 6.96 3.04 5.46
C LYS A 49 7.43 3.21 4.02
N LYS A 50 6.81 4.13 3.27
CA LYS A 50 7.35 4.65 2.01
C LYS A 50 8.61 5.47 2.30
N GLU A 51 9.57 4.84 2.96
CA GLU A 51 10.97 5.19 3.07
C GLU A 51 11.67 3.95 2.53
N GLY A 52 12.48 4.12 1.48
CA GLY A 52 12.82 3.09 0.50
C GLY A 52 13.13 1.73 1.11
N VAL A 53 12.59 0.68 0.49
CA VAL A 53 13.19 -0.66 0.59
C VAL A 53 14.67 -0.47 0.27
N ASP A 54 15.53 -0.74 1.23
CA ASP A 54 16.97 -0.65 1.02
C ASP A 54 17.35 -1.76 0.04
N LEU A 55 17.34 -1.40 -1.24
CA LEU A 55 17.61 -2.31 -2.34
C LEU A 55 19.00 -2.96 -2.17
N SER A 56 19.89 -2.39 -1.34
CA SER A 56 21.20 -2.97 -1.03
C SER A 56 21.12 -4.28 -0.24
N GLU A 57 20.05 -4.53 0.53
CA GLU A 57 19.87 -5.76 1.30
C GLU A 57 19.27 -6.91 0.47
N ILE A 58 18.67 -6.58 -0.68
CA ILE A 58 18.12 -7.57 -1.61
C ILE A 58 19.26 -8.15 -2.45
N PRO A 59 19.38 -9.49 -2.55
CA PRO A 59 20.36 -10.11 -3.44
C PRO A 59 20.25 -9.54 -4.85
N LYS A 60 21.39 -9.21 -5.47
CA LYS A 60 21.44 -8.58 -6.80
C LYS A 60 20.55 -9.32 -7.82
N GLU A 61 20.53 -10.65 -7.75
CA GLU A 61 19.75 -11.54 -8.62
C GLU A 61 18.23 -11.33 -8.49
N GLU A 62 17.74 -10.98 -7.30
CA GLU A 62 16.30 -10.79 -7.02
C GLU A 62 15.81 -9.38 -7.34
N ARG A 63 16.71 -8.41 -7.50
CA ARG A 63 16.38 -7.01 -7.83
C ARG A 63 16.64 -6.63 -9.30
N LEU A 64 16.99 -7.59 -10.16
CA LEU A 64 17.19 -7.34 -11.58
C LEU A 64 15.86 -6.98 -12.26
N GLY A 65 15.89 -5.95 -13.09
CA GLY A 65 14.76 -5.56 -13.94
C GLY A 65 14.51 -6.54 -15.10
N PRO A 66 13.53 -6.24 -15.96
CA PRO A 66 13.11 -7.13 -17.06
C PRO A 66 14.22 -7.46 -18.07
N GLY A 67 15.24 -6.61 -18.19
CA GLY A 67 16.42 -6.80 -19.03
C GLY A 67 17.64 -7.36 -18.29
N GLY A 68 17.49 -7.79 -17.03
CA GLY A 68 18.60 -8.31 -16.23
C GLY A 68 19.55 -7.23 -15.72
N LEU A 69 19.14 -5.96 -15.74
CA LEU A 69 19.92 -4.83 -15.23
C LEU A 69 19.46 -4.45 -13.83
N ASP A 70 20.43 -4.05 -13.01
CA ASP A 70 20.18 -3.57 -11.65
C ASP A 70 19.79 -2.08 -11.68
N PRO A 71 18.65 -1.67 -11.11
CA PRO A 71 18.23 -0.28 -11.08
C PRO A 71 19.20 0.64 -10.33
N LEU A 72 19.90 0.17 -9.29
CA LEU A 72 20.89 0.97 -8.57
C LEU A 72 22.11 1.26 -9.45
N GLU A 73 22.67 0.21 -10.07
CA GLU A 73 23.83 0.37 -10.94
C GLU A 73 23.52 1.23 -12.16
N VAL A 74 22.28 1.16 -12.68
CA VAL A 74 21.85 2.04 -13.77
C VAL A 74 21.82 3.49 -13.29
N ILE A 75 21.15 3.82 -12.18
CA ILE A 75 21.12 5.19 -11.63
C ILE A 75 22.54 5.74 -11.43
N GLU A 76 23.44 4.99 -10.80
CA GLU A 76 24.83 5.43 -10.55
C GLU A 76 25.61 5.68 -11.85
N SER A 77 25.25 4.96 -12.93
CA SER A 77 25.87 5.11 -14.25
C SER A 77 25.26 6.22 -15.12
N LEU A 78 24.12 6.80 -14.71
CA LEU A 78 23.44 7.86 -15.47
C LEU A 78 24.17 9.21 -15.33
N PRO A 79 24.00 10.13 -16.29
CA PRO A 79 24.46 11.51 -16.13
C PRO A 79 23.80 12.18 -14.92
N GLN A 80 24.53 13.07 -14.23
CA GLN A 80 24.03 13.77 -13.04
C GLN A 80 22.66 14.44 -13.26
N SER A 81 22.46 15.04 -14.43
CA SER A 81 21.19 15.69 -14.80
C SER A 81 19.99 14.74 -14.83
N MET A 82 20.20 13.48 -15.21
CA MET A 82 19.18 12.43 -15.14
C MET A 82 19.01 11.91 -13.71
N GLN A 83 20.10 11.72 -12.97
CA GLN A 83 20.05 11.30 -11.56
C GLN A 83 19.21 12.28 -10.74
N ASP A 84 19.48 13.58 -10.87
CA ASP A 84 18.75 14.64 -10.19
C ASP A 84 17.25 14.61 -10.53
N ALA A 85 16.90 14.31 -11.78
CA ALA A 85 15.51 14.20 -12.22
C ALA A 85 14.80 12.97 -11.61
N PHE A 86 15.51 11.85 -11.43
CA PHE A 86 14.99 10.67 -10.74
C PHE A 86 14.86 10.89 -9.23
N GLU A 87 15.82 11.57 -8.59
CA GLU A 87 15.79 11.91 -7.17
C GLU A 87 14.65 12.88 -6.85
N SER A 88 14.46 13.90 -7.68
CA SER A 88 13.35 14.87 -7.56
C SER A 88 12.00 14.30 -8.00
N ARG A 89 11.98 13.13 -8.64
CA ARG A 89 10.81 12.51 -9.29
C ARG A 89 10.15 13.43 -10.33
N ASP A 90 10.94 14.27 -10.97
CA ASP A 90 10.46 15.23 -11.98
C ASP A 90 10.59 14.64 -13.39
N THR A 91 9.45 14.17 -13.91
CA THR A 91 9.38 13.61 -15.27
C THR A 91 9.58 14.65 -16.37
N ASP A 92 9.27 15.93 -16.10
CA ASP A 92 9.43 16.99 -17.08
C ASP A 92 10.89 17.44 -17.16
N GLN A 93 11.59 17.47 -16.03
CA GLN A 93 13.04 17.62 -15.99
C GLN A 93 13.72 16.47 -16.74
N LEU A 94 13.31 15.22 -16.52
CA LEU A 94 13.86 14.06 -17.24
C LEU A 94 13.68 14.20 -18.76
N ARG A 95 12.48 14.58 -19.21
CA ARG A 95 12.19 14.85 -20.63
C ARG A 95 13.09 15.95 -21.20
N LYS A 96 13.28 17.05 -20.47
CA LYS A 96 14.14 18.14 -20.90
C LYS A 96 15.60 17.69 -21.06
N VAL A 97 16.12 16.96 -20.08
CA VAL A 97 17.50 16.42 -20.13
C VAL A 97 17.69 15.50 -21.32
N LEU A 98 16.70 14.66 -21.64
CA LEU A 98 16.74 13.80 -22.83
C LEU A 98 16.69 14.58 -24.14
N MET A 99 15.97 15.72 -24.18
CA MET A 99 15.92 16.59 -25.36
C MET A 99 17.19 17.42 -25.56
N GLU A 100 17.91 17.73 -24.49
CA GLU A 100 19.18 18.47 -24.54
C GLU A 100 20.39 17.57 -24.91
N MET A 101 20.22 16.25 -24.79
CA MET A 101 21.24 15.23 -25.09
C MET A 101 21.21 14.79 -26.56
N ASP A 102 22.30 14.20 -27.06
CA ASP A 102 22.28 13.54 -28.36
C ASP A 102 21.29 12.37 -28.37
N VAL A 103 20.60 12.19 -29.49
CA VAL A 103 19.57 11.16 -29.66
C VAL A 103 20.11 9.78 -29.34
N LYS A 104 21.36 9.46 -29.73
CA LYS A 104 21.95 8.14 -29.49
C LYS A 104 22.19 7.88 -28.01
N ASP A 105 22.64 8.89 -27.28
CA ASP A 105 22.90 8.79 -25.84
C ASP A 105 21.58 8.71 -25.07
N ALA A 106 20.57 9.49 -25.47
CA ALA A 106 19.23 9.45 -24.90
C ALA A 106 18.59 8.06 -25.08
N GLU A 107 18.67 7.47 -26.29
CA GLU A 107 18.20 6.10 -26.55
C GLU A 107 18.96 5.07 -25.71
N TYR A 108 20.29 5.22 -25.59
CA TYR A 108 21.12 4.32 -24.78
C TYR A 108 20.72 4.32 -23.31
N HIS A 109 20.60 5.50 -22.69
CA HIS A 109 20.23 5.63 -21.29
C HIS A 109 18.78 5.22 -21.04
N MET A 110 17.85 5.61 -21.91
CA MET A 110 16.44 5.25 -21.77
C MET A 110 16.22 3.74 -21.86
N LYS A 111 16.92 3.06 -22.78
CA LYS A 111 16.86 1.60 -22.87
C LYS A 111 17.31 0.94 -21.57
N ARG A 112 18.42 1.39 -20.98
CA ARG A 112 18.91 0.86 -19.69
C ARG A 112 17.92 1.10 -18.56
N CYS A 113 17.28 2.26 -18.53
CA CYS A 113 16.24 2.56 -17.53
C CYS A 113 15.03 1.61 -17.66
N VAL A 114 14.63 1.24 -18.88
CA VAL A 114 13.56 0.26 -19.11
C VAL A 114 14.01 -1.15 -18.71
N ASP A 115 15.20 -1.55 -19.16
CA ASP A 115 15.78 -2.87 -18.89
C ASP A 115 16.03 -3.10 -17.39
N SER A 116 16.30 -2.05 -16.61
CA SER A 116 16.44 -2.13 -15.15
C SER A 116 15.13 -1.91 -14.39
N GLY A 117 14.02 -1.64 -15.08
CA GLY A 117 12.72 -1.37 -14.46
C GLY A 117 12.60 -0.01 -13.77
N LEU A 118 13.56 0.90 -13.98
CA LEU A 118 13.50 2.29 -13.47
C LEU A 118 12.44 3.13 -14.18
N TRP A 119 12.18 2.82 -15.46
CA TRP A 119 11.25 3.56 -16.29
C TRP A 119 10.32 2.61 -17.04
N ASN A 120 9.01 2.88 -17.00
CA ASN A 120 8.04 2.16 -17.82
C ASN A 120 7.64 3.04 -19.01
N ALA A 121 7.95 2.58 -20.21
CA ALA A 121 7.62 3.28 -21.46
C ALA A 121 6.19 2.99 -21.96
N SER A 122 5.34 2.35 -21.13
CA SER A 122 3.93 2.06 -21.45
C SER A 122 3.04 3.31 -21.38
#